data_AF-A0A1T4VI72-F1
#
_entry.id   AF-A0A1T4VI72-F1
#
_cell.length_a   1.000
_cell.length_b   1.000
_cell.length_c   1.000
_cell.angle_alpha   90.00
_cell.angle_beta   90.00
_cell.angle_gamma   90.00
#
_symmetry.space_group_name_H-M   'P 1'
#
loop_
_entity.id
_entity.type
_entity.pdbx_description
1 polymer ?
#
loop_
_entity_poly.entity_id
_entity_poly.type
_entity_poly.pdbx_seq_one_letter_code
_entity_poly.pdbx_strand_id
1 'polypeptide(L)' 'MQLRQKGIRRIELGTGSFGYQLTYYQRLGFRVDRIIKNHFLDNYAEPICENGIQHKDMLRLYLEL' A
#
# COMPACT_ATOMS: atom_id res chain seq x y z
N MET A 1 11.33 -11.98 11.67
CA MET A 1 12.35 -13.04 11.91
C MET A 1 12.26 -14.22 10.93
N GLN A 2 11.11 -14.84 10.65
CA GLN A 2 11.04 -15.98 9.69
C GLN A 2 11.37 -15.64 8.22
N LEU A 3 11.00 -14.46 7.74
CA LEU A 3 11.23 -14.10 6.32
C LEU A 3 12.72 -13.86 6.02
N ARG A 4 13.47 -13.28 6.96
CA ARG A 4 14.93 -13.17 6.88
C ARG A 4 15.60 -14.54 6.77
N GLN A 5 15.11 -15.55 7.51
CA GLN A 5 15.62 -16.92 7.45
C GLN A 5 15.38 -17.59 6.09
N LYS A 6 14.35 -17.15 5.35
CA LYS A 6 14.09 -17.57 3.97
C LYS A 6 14.87 -16.77 2.92
N GLY A 7 15.82 -15.92 3.33
CA GLY A 7 16.63 -15.09 2.43
C GLY A 7 15.87 -13.91 1.79
N ILE A 8 14.66 -13.60 2.28
CA ILE A 8 13.88 -12.46 1.78
C ILE A 8 14.47 -11.18 2.37
N ARG A 9 14.80 -10.23 1.48
CA ARG A 9 15.42 -8.95 1.82
C ARG A 9 14.46 -7.78 1.87
N ARG A 10 13.32 -7.88 1.17
CA ARG A 10 12.35 -6.79 1.03
C ARG A 10 10.94 -7.35 0.97
N ILE A 11 10.01 -6.68 1.65
CA ILE A 11 8.56 -6.91 1.54
C ILE A 11 7.96 -5.70 0.85
N GLU A 12 7.05 -5.94 -0.10
CA GLU A 12 6.28 -4.88 -0.74
C GLU A 12 4.78 -5.11 -0.60
N LEU A 13 4.02 -4.03 -0.57
CA LEU A 13 2.57 -4.06 -0.59
C LEU A 13 1.99 -2.84 -1.32
N GLY A 14 0.73 -2.95 -1.74
CA GLY A 14 -0.07 -1.86 -2.29
C GLY A 14 -1.23 -1.55 -1.37
N THR A 15 -1.53 -0.27 -1.15
CA THR A 15 -2.69 0.18 -0.36
C THR A 15 -3.27 1.47 -0.93
N GLY A 16 -4.47 1.84 -0.48
CA GLY A 16 -5.07 3.13 -0.79
C GLY A 16 -4.18 4.30 -0.36
N SER A 17 -4.38 5.46 -0.97
CA SER A 17 -3.51 6.63 -0.74
C SER A 17 -3.79 7.39 0.56
N PHE A 18 -4.77 6.95 1.32
CA PHE A 18 -5.19 7.49 2.61
C PHE A 18 -5.91 6.41 3.43
N GLY A 19 -6.29 6.73 4.66
CA GLY A 19 -7.03 5.82 5.53
C GLY A 19 -6.18 5.10 6.57
N TYR A 20 -6.83 4.21 7.32
CA TYR A 20 -6.20 3.52 8.46
C TYR A 20 -5.02 2.64 8.03
N GLN A 21 -5.13 1.99 6.87
CA GLN A 21 -4.13 1.05 6.36
C GLN A 21 -2.76 1.71 6.18
N LEU A 22 -2.71 2.91 5.57
CA LEU A 22 -1.46 3.66 5.39
C LEU A 22 -0.77 3.94 6.72
N THR A 23 -1.52 4.43 7.72
CA THR A 23 -0.99 4.70 9.07
C THR A 23 -0.49 3.42 9.74
N TYR A 24 -1.24 2.32 9.61
CA TYR A 24 -0.87 1.02 10.15
C TYR A 24 0.48 0.53 9.59
N TYR A 25 0.65 0.56 8.26
CA TYR A 25 1.89 0.10 7.64
C TYR A 25 3.09 1.00 7.96
N GLN A 26 2.89 2.32 8.03
CA GLN A 26 3.96 3.24 8.45
C GLN A 26 4.42 2.97 9.89
N ARG A 27 3.50 2.67 10.81
CA ARG A 27 3.86 2.26 12.19
C ARG A 27 4.64 0.96 12.25
N LEU A 28 4.42 0.05 11.28
CA LEU A 28 5.20 -1.18 11.12
C LEU A 28 6.55 -0.97 10.39
N GLY A 29 6.89 0.27 10.04
CA GLY A 29 8.18 0.63 9.43
C GLY A 29 8.18 0.60 7.90
N PHE A 30 7.04 0.35 7.25
CA PHE A 30 6.96 0.45 5.79
C PHE A 30 7.11 1.90 5.32
N ARG A 31 7.83 2.10 4.22
CA ARG A 31 8.05 3.40 3.58
C ARG A 31 7.41 3.44 2.20
N VAL A 32 6.91 4.61 1.80
CA VAL A 32 6.37 4.84 0.46
C VAL A 32 7.52 4.80 -0.56
N ASP A 33 7.36 3.99 -1.61
CA ASP A 33 8.28 3.87 -2.75
C ASP A 33 7.79 4.69 -3.95
N ARG A 34 6.53 4.49 -4.36
CA ARG A 34 5.93 5.17 -5.52
C ARG A 34 4.40 5.20 -5.44
N ILE A 35 3.81 6.02 -6.30
CA ILE A 35 2.36 6.11 -6.52
C ILE A 35 2.03 5.50 -7.88
N ILE A 36 1.06 4.58 -7.92
CA ILE A 36 0.45 4.10 -9.17
C ILE A 36 -0.84 4.89 -9.36
N LYS A 37 -0.79 5.87 -10.27
CA LYS A 37 -1.92 6.74 -10.56
C LYS A 37 -3.08 5.94 -11.16
N ASN A 38 -4.30 6.30 -10.79
CA ASN A 38 -5.55 5.72 -11.30
C ASN A 38 -5.72 4.22 -11.09
N HIS A 39 -4.86 3.55 -10.31
CA HIS A 39 -4.94 2.09 -10.11
C HIS A 39 -6.36 1.62 -9.78
N PHE A 40 -7.07 2.31 -8.89
CA PHE A 40 -8.41 1.90 -8.51
C PHE A 40 -9.48 2.22 -9.57
N LEU A 41 -9.26 3.24 -10.39
CA LEU A 41 -10.16 3.57 -11.51
C LEU A 41 -9.99 2.59 -12.67
N ASP A 42 -8.76 2.15 -12.93
CA ASP A 42 -8.43 1.31 -14.07
C ASP A 42 -8.75 -0.17 -13.82
N ASN A 43 -8.80 -0.60 -12.55
CA ASN A 43 -8.90 -2.03 -12.18
C ASN A 43 -10.23 -2.41 -11.51
N TYR A 44 -11.09 -1.45 -11.16
CA TYR A 44 -12.38 -1.72 -10.51
C TYR A 44 -13.51 -0.95 -11.21
N ALA A 45 -14.58 -1.66 -11.57
CA ALA A 45 -15.73 -1.05 -12.22
C ALA A 45 -16.52 -0.13 -11.28
N GLU A 46 -16.65 -0.51 -10.01
CA GLU A 46 -17.36 0.27 -8.99
C GLU A 46 -16.40 1.15 -8.18
N PRO A 47 -16.76 2.41 -7.89
CA PRO A 47 -15.95 3.31 -7.06
C PRO A 47 -15.67 2.73 -5.66
N ILE A 48 -14.38 2.66 -5.30
CA ILE A 48 -13.97 2.32 -3.93
C ILE A 48 -13.85 3.61 -3.13
N CYS A 49 -14.73 3.80 -2.15
CA CYS A 49 -14.78 5.00 -1.32
C CYS A 49 -14.51 4.67 0.16
N GLU A 50 -13.71 5.52 0.81
CA GLU A 50 -13.47 5.48 2.26
C GLU A 50 -13.70 6.89 2.83
N ASN A 51 -14.52 6.99 3.89
CA ASN A 51 -14.92 8.27 4.49
C ASN A 51 -15.45 9.31 3.48
N GLY A 52 -16.18 8.85 2.46
CA GLY A 52 -16.74 9.71 1.41
C GLY A 52 -15.73 10.18 0.35
N ILE A 53 -14.47 9.75 0.42
CA ILE A 53 -13.43 10.07 -0.56
C ILE A 53 -13.16 8.82 -1.40
N GLN A 54 -13.19 8.97 -2.73
CA GLN A 54 -12.88 7.88 -3.65
C GLN A 54 -11.36 7.65 -3.72
N HIS A 55 -10.94 6.40 -3.54
CA HIS A 55 -9.58 5.97 -3.87
C HIS A 55 -9.40 5.98 -5.38
N LYS A 56 -8.33 6.63 -5.85
CA LYS A 56 -7.96 6.69 -7.27
C LYS A 56 -6.58 6.07 -7.47
N ASP A 57 -5.64 6.51 -6.66
CA ASP A 57 -4.23 6.11 -6.74
C ASP A 57 -3.90 5.06 -5.68
N MET A 58 -3.01 4.13 -6.02
CA MET A 58 -2.43 3.17 -5.08
C MET A 58 -1.02 3.59 -4.67
N LEU A 59 -0.73 3.57 -3.36
CA LEU A 59 0.63 3.68 -2.86
C LEU A 59 1.30 2.31 -2.86
N ARG A 60 2.51 2.24 -3.40
CA ARG A 60 3.42 1.11 -3.20
C ARG A 60 4.33 1.42 -2.03
N LEU A 61 4.34 0.52 -1.04
CA LEU A 61 5.19 0.61 0.13
C LEU A 61 6.14 -0.56 0.18
N TYR A 62 7.27 -0.36 0.85
CA TYR A 62 8.25 -1.40 1.10
C TYR A 62 8.79 -1.37 2.54
N LEU A 63 9.21 -2.53 3.03
CA LEU A 63 9.99 -2.70 4.25
C LEU A 63 11.24 -3.50 3.89
N GLU A 64 12.42 -2.92 4.14
CA GLU A 64 13.67 -3.68 4.10
C GLU A 64 13.74 -4.54 5.35
N LEU A 65 13.96 -5.84 5.16
CA LEU A 65 13.73 -6.83 6.19
C LEU A 65 14.85 -6.94 7.17
#